data_AF-A0A433VA04-F1
#
_entry.id   AF-A0A433VA04-F1
#
_cell.length_a   1.000
_cell.length_b   1.000
_cell.length_c   1.000
_cell.angle_alpha   90.00
_cell.angle_beta   90.00
_cell.angle_gamma   90.00
#
_symmetry.space_group_name_H-M   'P 1'
#
loop_
_entity.id
_entity.type
_entity.pdbx_description
1 polymer ?
#
loop_
_entity_poly.entity_id
_entity_poly.type
_entity_poly.pdbx_seq_one_letter_code
_entity_poly.pdbx_strand_id
1 'polypeptide(L)'
;MIINGVLSDKIEGGAQSGNNLFHSFSEFNINTGRGVYFTNPTDVTNIFTRVTGANLSNINGILGVEGNANLFLMNPNGIIFGYGWRRNYNDNNWKR
;
A
#
# COMPACT_ATOMS: atom_id res chain seq x y z
N MET A 1 -6.72 6.56 -11.46
CA MET A 1 -6.12 6.09 -12.75
C MET A 1 -6.37 4.60 -12.95
N ILE A 2 -6.04 4.00 -14.09
CA ILE A 2 -6.16 2.54 -14.30
C ILE A 2 -4.77 1.90 -14.28
N ILE A 3 -4.56 0.88 -13.43
CA ILE A 3 -3.37 0.00 -13.46
C ILE A 3 -3.86 -1.42 -13.72
N ASN A 4 -3.33 -2.10 -14.75
CA ASN A 4 -3.68 -3.49 -15.09
C ASN A 4 -5.21 -3.73 -15.17
N GLY A 5 -5.96 -2.75 -15.68
CA GLY A 5 -7.42 -2.82 -15.78
C GLY A 5 -8.20 -2.51 -14.50
N VAL A 6 -7.53 -2.15 -13.40
CA VAL A 6 -8.14 -1.85 -12.10
C VAL A 6 -8.08 -0.35 -11.80
N LEU A 7 -9.22 0.23 -11.41
CA LEU A 7 -9.29 1.62 -10.98
C LEU A 7 -8.55 1.81 -9.66
N SER A 8 -7.52 2.64 -9.70
CA SER A 8 -6.52 2.75 -8.66
C SER A 8 -6.20 4.19 -8.29
N ASP A 9 -5.83 4.39 -7.02
CA ASP A 9 -5.37 5.66 -6.46
C ASP A 9 -3.85 5.62 -6.24
N LYS A 10 -3.19 6.77 -6.43
CA LYS A 10 -1.78 6.96 -6.04
C LYS A 10 -1.70 7.63 -4.70
N ILE A 11 -0.75 7.17 -3.90
CA ILE A 11 -0.32 7.86 -2.70
C ILE A 11 1.04 8.49 -3.01
N GLU A 12 1.07 9.81 -2.86
CA GLU A 12 2.22 10.66 -3.16
C GLU A 12 2.55 11.54 -1.95
N GLY A 13 3.71 12.21 -2.00
CA GLY A 13 4.19 13.05 -0.90
C GLY A 13 4.62 12.22 0.29
N GLY A 14 4.26 12.65 1.50
CA GLY A 14 4.77 12.07 2.75
C GLY A 14 5.99 12.82 3.29
N ALA A 15 6.48 12.39 4.44
CA ALA A 15 7.69 12.93 5.05
C ALA A 15 8.86 12.00 4.75
N GLN A 16 9.91 12.51 4.08
CA GLN A 16 11.10 11.71 3.79
C GLN A 16 12.21 11.99 4.81
N SER A 17 12.86 10.93 5.29
CA SER A 17 14.06 11.01 6.13
C SER A 17 15.06 9.95 5.67
N GLY A 18 16.13 10.40 5.00
CA GLY A 18 17.03 9.52 4.27
C GLY A 18 16.28 8.68 3.24
N ASN A 19 16.46 7.37 3.31
CA ASN A 19 15.86 6.41 2.37
C ASN A 19 14.48 5.90 2.82
N ASN A 20 13.88 6.55 3.83
CA ASN A 20 12.59 6.17 4.39
C ASN A 20 11.55 7.26 4.07
N LEU A 21 10.40 6.83 3.57
CA LEU A 21 9.23 7.68 3.32
C LEU A 21 8.12 7.32 4.31
N PHE A 22 7.53 8.33 4.94
CA PHE A 22 6.53 8.15 5.99
C PHE A 22 5.19 8.74 5.57
N HIS A 23 4.13 7.94 5.70
CA HIS A 23 2.73 8.36 5.55
C HIS A 23 1.94 8.06 6.83
N SER A 24 1.03 8.97 7.17
CA SER A 24 0.15 8.85 8.33
C SER A 24 -1.28 9.12 7.89
N PHE A 25 -2.17 8.17 8.13
CA PHE A 25 -3.58 8.28 7.79
C PHE A 25 -4.44 8.18 9.04
N SER A 26 -5.57 8.90 9.08
CA SER A 26 -6.61 8.64 10.08
C SER A 26 -7.27 7.28 9.82
N GLU A 27 -7.51 6.94 8.55
CA GLU A 27 -8.07 5.67 8.11
C GLU A 27 -7.41 5.18 6.84
N PHE A 28 -7.27 3.86 6.68
CA PHE A 28 -6.71 3.26 5.48
C PHE A 28 -7.43 1.95 5.17
N ASN A 29 -8.21 1.95 4.09
CA ASN A 29 -8.99 0.82 3.60
C ASN A 29 -8.88 0.75 2.08
N ILE A 30 -8.96 -0.46 1.51
CA ILE A 30 -8.99 -0.67 0.07
C ILE A 30 -10.18 -1.55 -0.26
N ASN A 31 -11.15 -1.00 -0.99
CA ASN A 31 -12.35 -1.74 -1.38
C ASN A 31 -12.05 -2.74 -2.50
N THR A 32 -12.88 -3.78 -2.60
CA THR A 32 -12.81 -4.76 -3.70
C THR A 32 -12.89 -4.07 -5.06
N GLY A 33 -12.09 -4.53 -6.03
CA GLY A 33 -12.05 -3.96 -7.38
C GLY A 33 -11.33 -2.61 -7.47
N ARG A 34 -10.69 -2.17 -6.38
CA ARG A 34 -9.83 -0.98 -6.33
C ARG A 34 -8.37 -1.37 -6.14
N GLY A 35 -7.48 -0.49 -6.57
CA GLY A 35 -6.06 -0.54 -6.24
C GLY A 35 -5.59 0.72 -5.52
N VAL A 36 -4.59 0.60 -4.66
CA VAL A 36 -3.86 1.71 -4.08
C VAL A 36 -2.37 1.43 -4.24
N TYR A 37 -1.65 2.40 -4.79
CA TYR A 37 -0.23 2.29 -5.05
C TYR A 37 0.53 3.47 -4.45
N PHE A 38 1.55 3.17 -3.67
CA PHE A 38 2.48 4.18 -3.19
C PHE A 38 3.50 4.50 -4.27
N THR A 39 3.73 5.79 -4.51
CA THR A 39 4.83 6.21 -5.39
C THR A 39 6.16 5.97 -4.70
N ASN A 40 7.17 5.58 -5.49
CA ASN A 40 8.52 5.33 -5.00
C ASN A 40 9.52 6.33 -5.61
N PRO A 41 9.87 7.43 -4.91
CA PRO A 41 10.97 8.30 -5.31
C PRO A 41 12.30 7.55 -5.40
N THR A 42 13.23 8.02 -6.26
CA THR A 42 14.48 7.31 -6.61
C THR A 42 15.33 6.87 -5.43
N ASP A 43 15.35 7.63 -4.33
CA ASP A 43 16.20 7.37 -3.16
C ASP A 43 15.45 6.70 -1.99
N VAL A 44 14.19 6.31 -2.18
CA VAL A 44 13.38 5.66 -1.15
C VAL A 44 13.51 4.14 -1.26
N THR A 45 13.94 3.52 -0.17
CA THR A 45 14.01 2.06 -0.04
C THR A 45 12.89 1.49 0.81
N ASN A 46 12.33 2.30 1.72
CA ASN A 46 11.27 1.87 2.63
C ASN A 46 10.15 2.91 2.69
N ILE A 47 8.91 2.44 2.61
CA ILE A 47 7.70 3.23 2.78
C ILE A 47 7.01 2.72 4.05
N PHE A 48 6.91 3.58 5.05
CA PHE A 48 6.23 3.32 6.31
C PHE A 48 4.88 4.02 6.32
N THR A 49 3.82 3.24 6.41
CA THR A 49 2.45 3.73 6.50
C THR A 49 1.89 3.38 7.86
N ARG A 50 1.39 4.38 8.59
CA ARG A 50 0.66 4.16 9.84
C ARG A 50 -0.77 4.66 9.78
N VAL A 51 -1.67 3.93 10.43
CA VAL A 51 -3.03 4.38 10.72
C VAL A 51 -3.10 4.82 12.17
N THR A 52 -3.59 6.03 12.40
CA THR A 52 -3.67 6.64 13.74
C THR A 52 -5.10 6.78 14.27
N GLY A 53 -6.13 6.51 13.45
CA GLY A 53 -7.51 6.47 13.90
C GLY A 53 -7.85 5.19 14.67
N ALA A 54 -9.10 5.08 15.09
CA ALA A 54 -9.57 3.98 15.94
C ALA A 54 -10.03 2.73 15.17
N ASN A 55 -10.08 2.79 13.83
CA ASN A 55 -10.67 1.75 13.01
C ASN A 55 -9.63 0.75 12.48
N LEU A 56 -10.09 -0.50 12.29
CA LEU A 56 -9.37 -1.54 11.55
C LEU A 56 -9.09 -1.11 10.10
N SER A 57 -8.02 -1.65 9.53
CA SER A 57 -7.77 -1.56 8.08
C SER A 57 -8.30 -2.80 7.36
N ASN A 58 -9.24 -2.62 6.45
CA ASN A 58 -9.77 -3.65 5.57
C ASN A 58 -9.15 -3.52 4.17
N ILE A 59 -8.32 -4.49 3.80
CA ILE A 59 -7.60 -4.54 2.52
C ILE A 59 -8.24 -5.61 1.64
N ASN A 60 -9.32 -5.22 0.95
CA ASN A 60 -10.10 -6.09 0.05
C ASN A 60 -9.73 -5.90 -1.43
N GLY A 61 -8.89 -4.91 -1.75
CA GLY A 61 -8.36 -4.66 -3.09
C GLY A 61 -6.84 -4.83 -3.18
N ILE A 62 -6.24 -4.23 -4.20
CA ILE A 62 -4.80 -4.33 -4.48
C ILE A 62 -4.05 -3.26 -3.69
N LEU A 63 -3.01 -3.66 -2.97
CA LEU A 63 -2.05 -2.77 -2.32
C LEU A 63 -0.68 -2.99 -2.95
N GLY A 64 -0.06 -1.93 -3.47
CA GLY A 64 1.23 -2.02 -4.13
C GLY A 64 2.10 -0.78 -3.98
N VAL A 65 3.29 -0.87 -4.58
CA VAL A 65 4.26 0.23 -4.72
C VAL A 65 4.59 0.35 -6.20
N GLU A 66 4.62 1.58 -6.72
CA GLU A 66 5.13 1.87 -8.06
C GLU A 66 6.65 1.92 -8.03
N GLY A 67 7.29 0.76 -7.91
CA GLY A 67 8.73 0.60 -7.79
C GLY A 67 9.11 -0.53 -6.85
N ASN A 68 10.36 -0.51 -6.38
CA ASN A 68 10.95 -1.63 -5.63
C ASN A 68 11.12 -1.36 -4.13
N ALA A 69 10.55 -0.28 -3.59
CA ALA A 69 10.63 -0.02 -2.15
C ALA A 69 9.84 -1.03 -1.34
N ASN A 70 10.33 -1.35 -0.14
CA ASN A 70 9.61 -2.14 0.83
C ASN A 70 8.42 -1.34 1.37
N LEU A 71 7.26 -1.98 1.52
CA LEU A 71 6.08 -1.36 2.11
C LEU A 71 5.77 -1.96 3.48
N PHE A 72 5.73 -1.11 4.50
CA PHE A 72 5.34 -1.46 5.86
C PHE A 72 4.02 -0.76 6.20
N LEU A 73 2.95 -1.54 6.39
CA LEU A 73 1.65 -1.03 6.83
C LEU A 73 1.43 -1.39 8.30
N MET A 74 1.17 -0.37 9.12
CA MET A 74 0.96 -0.49 10.56
C MET A 74 -0.41 0.09 10.93
N ASN A 75 -1.20 -0.70 11.65
CA ASN A 75 -2.42 -0.23 12.30
C ASN A 75 -2.54 -0.93 13.66
N PRO A 76 -2.44 -0.21 14.80
CA PRO A 76 -2.57 -0.81 16.13
C PRO A 76 -3.91 -1.52 16.37
N ASN A 77 -4.96 -1.11 15.66
CA ASN A 77 -6.28 -1.74 15.79
C ASN A 77 -6.38 -3.06 15.01
N GLY A 78 -5.44 -3.32 14.08
CA GLY A 78 -5.38 -4.52 13.25
C GLY A 78 -5.56 -4.25 11.75
N ILE A 79 -5.13 -5.24 10.95
CA ILE A 79 -5.21 -5.22 9.49
C ILE A 79 -5.81 -6.55 9.03
N ILE A 80 -6.88 -6.48 8.25
CA ILE A 80 -7.57 -7.64 7.68
C ILE A 80 -7.38 -7.62 6.17
N PHE A 81 -6.85 -8.70 5.61
CA PHE A 81 -6.74 -8.90 4.17
C PHE A 81 -7.89 -9.77 3.66
N GLY A 82 -8.73 -9.19 2.81
CA GLY A 82 -9.85 -9.88 2.19
C GLY A 82 -9.43 -10.84 1.08
N TYR A 83 -10.33 -11.73 0.67
CA TYR A 83 -10.07 -12.67 -0.42
C TYR A 83 -9.70 -11.94 -1.72
N GLY A 84 -8.58 -12.34 -2.35
CA GLY A 84 -8.16 -11.78 -3.63
C GLY A 84 -7.29 -10.51 -3.54
N TRP A 85 -6.85 -10.10 -2.34
CA TRP A 85 -5.89 -8.99 -2.14
C TRP A 85 -4.59 -9.10 -2.95
N ARG A 86 -4.32 -10.30 -3.49
CA ARG A 86 -3.08 -10.73 -4.12
C ARG A 86 -3.23 -11.14 -5.59
N ARG A 87 -4.22 -10.60 -6.31
CA ARG A 87 -4.40 -10.99 -7.73
C ARG A 87 -3.36 -10.29 -8.62
N ASN A 88 -2.14 -10.79 -8.60
CA ASN A 88 -1.20 -10.59 -9.70
C ASN A 88 -1.42 -11.69 -10.74
N TYR A 89 -1.60 -11.29 -12.01
CA TYR A 89 -1.71 -12.25 -13.11
C TYR A 89 -0.34 -12.69 -13.63
N ASN A 90 0.79 -12.09 -13.20
CA ASN A 90 2.11 -12.22 -13.86
C ASN A 90 3.38 -12.20 -12.96
N ASP A 91 3.36 -12.51 -11.67
CA ASP A 91 4.56 -12.40 -10.80
C ASP A 91 5.12 -13.74 -10.31
N ASN A 92 5.97 -14.35 -11.12
CA ASN A 92 6.70 -15.60 -10.80
C ASN A 92 7.82 -15.46 -9.74
N ASN A 93 7.78 -14.50 -8.82
CA ASN A 93 8.91 -14.27 -7.88
C ASN A 93 8.49 -13.83 -6.46
N TRP A 94 7.77 -14.69 -5.74
CA TRP A 94 7.59 -14.49 -4.29
C TRP A 94 7.97 -15.76 -3.54
N LYS A 95 9.16 -15.72 -2.92
CA LYS A 95 9.48 -16.65 -1.82
C LYS A 95 8.91 -16.07 -0.53
N ARG A 96 8.37 -16.97 0.28
CA ARG A 96 7.86 -16.72 1.64
C ARG A 96 8.90 -16.03 2.51
#